data_AF-A0A842Q6I8-F1
#
_entry.id   AF-A0A842Q6I8-F1
#
_cell.length_a   1.000
_cell.length_b   1.000
_cell.length_c   1.000
_cell.angle_alpha   90.00
_cell.angle_beta   90.00
_cell.angle_gamma   90.00
#
_symmetry.space_group_name_H-M   'P 1'
#
loop_
_entity.id
_entity.type
_entity.pdbx_description
1 polymer ?
#
loop_
_entity_poly.entity_id
_entity_poly.type
_entity_poly.pdbx_seq_one_letter_code
_entity_poly.pdbx_strand_id
1 'polypeptide(L)' 'MRTVEYEDSFVKIAGLIGGEEYLKVARALLNTEDATDEEIASATGLRINII' A
#
# COMPACT_ATOMS: atom_id res chain seq x y z
N MET A 1 -21.99 4.97 -2.57
CA MET A 1 -21.04 4.57 -1.52
C MET A 1 -20.50 3.21 -1.91
N ARG A 2 -19.34 3.17 -2.57
CA ARG A 2 -18.70 1.98 -3.16
C ARG A 2 -17.18 1.96 -2.93
N THR A 3 -16.64 2.79 -2.04
CA THR A 3 -15.18 2.95 -1.87
C THR A 3 -14.58 1.89 -0.94
N VAL A 4 -15.28 1.57 0.16
CA VAL A 4 -14.77 0.67 1.21
C VAL A 4 -14.50 -0.75 0.70
N GLU A 5 -15.36 -1.30 -0.18
CA GLU A 5 -15.17 -2.68 -0.69
C GLU A 5 -13.96 -2.83 -1.62
N TYR A 6 -13.62 -1.78 -2.38
CA TYR A 6 -12.47 -1.80 -3.28
C TYR A 6 -11.15 -1.59 -2.52
N GLU A 7 -11.17 -0.72 -1.51
CA GLU A 7 -10.07 -0.53 -0.56
C GLU A 7 -9.69 -1.87 0.12
N ASP A 8 -10.69 -2.60 0.62
CA ASP A 8 -10.47 -3.91 1.23
C ASP A 8 -9.99 -4.96 0.23
N SER A 9 -10.49 -4.95 -1.00
CA SER A 9 -10.08 -5.91 -2.04
C SER A 9 -8.63 -5.69 -2.47
N PHE A 10 -8.20 -4.44 -2.62
CA PHE A 10 -6.82 -4.09 -2.96
C PHE A 10 -5.84 -4.50 -1.86
N VAL A 11 -6.13 -4.15 -0.60
CA VAL A 11 -5.31 -4.54 0.56
C VAL A 11 -5.26 -6.06 0.69
N LYS A 12 -6.38 -6.76 0.53
CA LYS A 12 -6.43 -8.22 0.60
C LYS A 12 -5.54 -8.88 -0.46
N ILE A 13 -5.60 -8.42 -1.71
CA ILE A 13 -4.75 -8.97 -2.78
C ILE A 13 -3.28 -8.66 -2.50
N ALA A 14 -2.94 -7.44 -2.09
CA ALA A 14 -1.58 -7.05 -1.75
C ALA A 14 -0.96 -7.97 -0.69
N GLY A 15 -1.72 -8.30 0.37
CA GLY A 15 -1.27 -9.25 1.39
C GLY A 15 -1.12 -10.69 0.90
N LEU A 16 -1.93 -11.13 -0.06
CA LEU A 16 -1.81 -12.47 -0.64
C LEU A 16 -0.58 -12.63 -1.53
N ILE A 17 -0.17 -11.58 -2.25
CA ILE A 17 0.96 -11.65 -3.20
C ILE A 17 2.31 -11.32 -2.55
N GLY A 18 2.34 -10.43 -1.56
CA GLY A 18 3.59 -9.89 -1.00
C GLY A 18 3.61 -9.77 0.51
N GLY A 19 2.68 -10.43 1.20
CA GLY A 19 2.67 -10.53 2.66
C GLY A 19 2.49 -9.19 3.38
N GLU A 20 3.00 -9.10 4.60
CA GLU A 20 2.82 -7.92 5.46
C GLU A 20 3.43 -6.64 4.90
N GLU A 21 4.51 -6.74 4.11
CA GLU A 21 5.17 -5.58 3.52
C GLU A 21 4.25 -4.90 2.50
N TYR A 22 3.63 -5.70 1.62
CA TYR A 22 2.71 -5.19 0.61
C TYR A 22 1.39 -4.68 1.22
N LEU A 23 0.95 -5.25 2.36
CA LEU A 23 -0.18 -4.70 3.12
C LEU A 23 0.07 -3.26 3.59
N LYS A 24 1.29 -2.98 4.07
CA LYS A 24 1.66 -1.64 4.53
C LYS A 24 1.71 -0.65 3.38
N VAL A 25 2.30 -1.04 2.24
CA VAL A 25 2.35 -0.21 1.03
C VAL A 25 0.95 0.05 0.48
N ALA A 26 0.11 -0.98 0.36
CA ALA A 26 -1.25 -0.82 -0.14
C ALA A 26 -2.07 0.15 0.72
N ARG A 27 -1.92 0.08 2.06
CA ARG A 27 -2.56 1.03 2.97
C ARG A 27 -2.01 2.45 2.83
N ALA A 28 -0.72 2.62 2.61
CA ALA A 28 -0.14 3.95 2.36
C ALA A 28 -0.71 4.57 1.07
N LEU A 29 -0.77 3.79 -0.02
CA LEU A 29 -1.32 4.20 -1.32
C LEU A 29 -2.82 4.52 -1.29
N LEU A 30 -3.60 3.80 -0.46
CA LEU A 30 -5.02 4.11 -0.29
C LEU A 30 -5.27 5.44 0.44
N ASN A 31 -4.35 5.85 1.32
CA ASN A 31 -4.48 7.13 2.04
C ASN A 31 -3.92 8.30 1.23
N THR A 32 -2.93 8.04 0.36
CA THR A 32 -2.25 9.05 -0.44
C THR A 32 -1.99 8.47 -1.83
N GLU A 33 -2.83 8.84 -2.80
CA GLU A 33 -2.77 8.32 -4.18
C GLU A 33 -1.45 8.68 -4.89
N ASP A 34 -0.89 9.86 -4.58
CA ASP A 34 0.36 10.39 -5.15
C ASP A 34 1.57 10.24 -4.22
N ALA A 35 1.56 9.24 -3.31
CA ALA A 35 2.65 9.06 -2.36
C ALA A 35 3.97 8.77 -3.10
N THR A 36 5.02 9.53 -2.77
CA THR A 36 6.36 9.26 -3.32
C THR A 36 6.98 8.03 -2.66
N ASP A 37 8.03 7.48 -3.28
CA ASP A 37 8.78 6.36 -2.72
C ASP A 37 9.31 6.66 -1.32
N GLU A 38 9.76 7.90 -1.07
CA GLU A 38 10.21 8.34 0.25
C GLU A 38 9.07 8.40 1.26
N GLU A 39 7.89 8.86 0.87
CA GLU A 39 6.71 8.94 1.73
C GLU A 39 6.21 7.54 2.10
N ILE A 40 6.16 6.63 1.14
CA ILE A 40 5.80 5.22 1.37
C ILE A 40 6.87 4.56 2.26
N ALA A 41 8.15 4.77 1.98
CA ALA A 41 9.24 4.24 2.79
C ALA A 41 9.16 4.75 4.24
N SER A 42 8.86 6.03 4.43
CA SER A 42 8.67 6.66 5.74
C SER A 42 7.47 6.08 6.49
N ALA A 43 6.34 5.91 5.81
CA ALA A 43 5.10 5.41 6.41
C ALA A 43 5.15 3.91 6.75
N THR A 44 5.88 3.13 5.96
CA THR A 44 5.88 1.66 6.05
C THR A 44 7.12 1.09 6.73
N GLY A 45 8.21 1.86 6.78
CA GLY A 45 9.54 1.40 7.22
C GLY A 45 10.25 0.51 6.20
N LEU A 46 9.73 0.42 4.96
CA LEU A 46 10.28 -0.40 3.89
C LEU A 46 11.25 0.42 3.03
N ARG A 47 12.30 -0.22 2.52
CA ARG A 47 13.12 0.38 1.47
C ARG A 47 12.47 0.12 0.13
N ILE A 48 11.74 1.10 -0.39
CA ILE A 48 11.20 1.08 -1.75
C ILE A 48 12.38 1.36 -2.69
N ASN A 49 12.75 0.38 -3.50
CA ASN A 49 13.70 0.55 -4.61
C ASN A 49 12.90 0.35 -5.90
N ILE A 50 12.51 1.44 -6.56
CA ILE A 50 12.04 1.35 -7.95
C ILE A 50 13.27 1.13 -8.82
N ILE A 51 13.28 0.02 -9.57
CA ILE A 51 14.34 -0.32 -10.55
C ILE A 51 13.92 0.19 -11.93
#